data_AF-A0A353QZ13-F1
#
_entry.id   AF-A0A353QZ13-F1
#
_cell.length_a   1.000
_cell.length_b   1.000
_cell.length_c   1.000
_cell.angle_alpha   90.00
_cell.angle_beta   90.00
_cell.angle_gamma   90.00
#
_symmetry.space_group_name_H-M   'P 1'
#
loop_
_entity.id
_entity.type
_entity.pdbx_description
1 polymer ?
#
loop_
_entity_poly.entity_id
_entity_poly.type
_entity_poly.pdbx_seq_one_letter_code
_entity_poly.pdbx_strand_id
1 'polypeptide(L)'
;RAFNPWPVAQTRLEGQVLRIWRTHPDATPCPGAAPGVVVQADRDGVAVATGSGRLWLDQAQLPGGRPLPAIELARGRPLLGIHLGC
;
A
#
# COMPACT_ATOMS: atom_id res chain seq x y z
N ARG A 1 -5.34 15.43 5.91
CA ARG A 1 -4.64 15.80 4.65
C ARG A 1 -3.56 16.82 5.01
N ALA A 2 -2.31 16.38 5.10
CA ALA A 2 -1.16 17.24 5.38
C ALA A 2 -0.11 16.93 4.29
N PHE A 3 0.28 17.99 3.57
CA PHE A 3 1.48 18.17 2.75
C PHE A 3 2.05 16.97 1.97
N ASN A 4 1.92 17.02 0.64
CA ASN A 4 3.01 16.57 -0.25
C ASN A 4 3.72 17.84 -0.73
N PRO A 5 5.06 17.86 -0.86
CA PRO A 5 5.80 16.81 -1.54
C PRO A 5 7.10 16.39 -0.83
N TRP A 6 7.12 16.21 0.49
CA TRP A 6 8.31 15.65 1.16
C TRP A 6 8.03 15.16 2.59
N PRO A 7 8.48 13.96 2.98
CA PRO A 7 8.92 12.83 2.15
C PRO A 7 7.71 12.07 1.59
N VAL A 8 7.78 11.66 0.31
CA VAL A 8 6.83 10.68 -0.24
C VAL A 8 6.85 9.47 0.69
N ALA A 9 5.69 9.10 1.24
CA ALA A 9 5.60 7.94 2.12
C ALA A 9 6.18 6.73 1.37
N GLN A 10 7.10 6.01 2.01
CA GLN A 10 7.74 4.86 1.39
C GLN A 10 7.66 3.67 2.33
N THR A 11 7.52 2.50 1.74
CA THR A 11 7.58 1.22 2.44
C THR A 11 8.49 0.28 1.69
N ARG A 12 8.68 -0.93 2.23
CA ARG A 12 9.39 -2.00 1.55
C ARG A 12 8.41 -3.03 1.04
N LEU A 13 8.62 -3.49 -0.17
CA LEU A 13 7.90 -4.60 -0.78
C LEU A 13 8.95 -5.64 -1.20
N GLU A 14 9.07 -6.74 -0.44
CA GLU A 14 10.12 -7.76 -0.63
C GLU A 14 11.52 -7.14 -0.75
N GLY A 15 11.90 -6.30 0.21
CA GLY A 15 13.22 -5.64 0.22
C GLY A 15 13.40 -4.50 -0.80
N GLN A 16 12.44 -4.27 -1.70
CA GLN A 16 12.47 -3.15 -2.65
C GLN A 16 11.72 -1.93 -2.12
N VAL A 17 12.21 -0.72 -2.41
CA VAL A 17 11.53 0.52 -2.00
C VAL A 17 10.26 0.72 -2.82
N LEU A 18 9.11 0.74 -2.16
CA LEU A 18 7.84 1.11 -2.75
C LEU A 18 7.47 2.52 -2.31
N ARG A 19 7.43 3.46 -3.25
CA ARG A 19 6.99 4.84 -3.00
C ARG A 19 5.47 4.93 -3.12
N ILE A 20 4.84 5.57 -2.16
CA ILE A 20 3.40 5.70 -2.05
C ILE A 20 3.02 7.14 -2.36
N TRP A 21 2.31 7.34 -3.46
CA TRP A 21 1.96 8.67 -3.98
C TRP A 21 0.61 9.16 -3.48
N ARG A 22 -0.34 8.23 -3.34
CA ARG A 22 -1.70 8.54 -2.91
C ARG A 22 -2.29 7.39 -2.11
N THR A 23 -2.89 7.74 -0.99
CA THR A 23 -3.61 6.82 -0.11
C THR A 23 -4.87 7.47 0.41
N HIS A 24 -5.77 6.63 0.89
CA HIS A 24 -6.88 7.08 1.73
C HIS A 24 -7.07 6.12 2.92
N PRO A 25 -7.39 6.65 4.11
CA PRO A 25 -7.64 5.83 5.28
C PRO A 25 -9.02 5.17 5.19
N ASP A 26 -9.15 4.00 5.78
CA ASP A 26 -10.41 3.32 5.98
C ASP A 26 -10.44 2.73 7.41
N ALA A 27 -11.41 3.17 8.19
CA ALA A 27 -11.55 2.79 9.60
C ALA A 27 -12.04 1.34 9.79
N THR A 28 -12.29 0.61 8.70
CA THR A 28 -12.68 -0.80 8.77
C THR A 28 -11.56 -1.62 9.44
N PRO A 29 -11.84 -2.28 10.59
CA PRO A 29 -10.85 -3.09 11.28
C PRO A 29 -10.47 -4.33 10.47
N CYS A 30 -9.23 -4.79 10.64
CA CYS A 30 -8.73 -6.05 10.07
C CYS A 30 -8.31 -7.02 11.17
N PRO A 31 -9.26 -7.59 11.94
CA PRO A 31 -8.93 -8.52 13.01
C PRO A 31 -8.21 -9.75 12.46
N GLY A 32 -7.11 -10.14 13.12
CA GLY A 32 -6.28 -11.27 12.71
C GLY A 32 -5.23 -10.97 11.64
N ALA A 33 -5.22 -9.77 11.04
CA ALA A 33 -4.13 -9.32 10.17
C ALA A 33 -3.10 -8.50 10.97
N ALA A 34 -1.82 -8.82 10.79
CA ALA A 34 -0.75 -8.01 11.37
C ALA A 34 -0.67 -6.65 10.65
N PRO A 35 -0.36 -5.55 11.36
CA PRO A 35 -0.11 -4.25 10.73
C PRO A 35 0.98 -4.36 9.65
N GLY A 36 0.74 -3.81 8.47
CA GLY A 36 1.63 -3.92 7.30
C GLY A 36 1.24 -5.02 6.31
N VAL A 37 0.34 -5.94 6.66
CA VAL A 37 -0.12 -6.99 5.74
C VAL A 37 -1.14 -6.44 4.74
N VAL A 38 -0.96 -6.77 3.46
CA VAL A 38 -1.97 -6.51 2.43
C VAL A 38 -3.15 -7.47 2.60
N VAL A 39 -4.32 -6.92 2.89
CA VAL A 39 -5.55 -7.70 3.19
C VAL A 39 -6.55 -7.71 2.04
N GLN A 40 -6.43 -6.77 1.09
CA GLN A 40 -7.33 -6.67 -0.05
C GLN A 40 -6.61 -6.02 -1.23
N ALA A 41 -6.95 -6.43 -2.45
CA ALA A 41 -6.49 -5.80 -3.68
C ALA A 41 -7.62 -5.87 -4.71
N ASP A 42 -8.17 -4.72 -5.08
CA ASP A 42 -9.27 -4.61 -6.03
C ASP A 42 -9.19 -3.30 -6.82
N ARG A 43 -10.26 -2.97 -7.57
CA ARG A 43 -10.33 -1.77 -8.40
C ARG A 43 -10.11 -0.45 -7.64
N ASP A 44 -10.40 -0.43 -6.34
CA ASP A 44 -10.27 0.75 -5.49
C ASP A 44 -8.82 0.92 -4.99
N GLY A 45 -8.00 -0.14 -5.07
CA GLY A 45 -6.58 -0.10 -4.80
C GLY A 45 -6.08 -1.33 -4.05
N VAL A 46 -5.09 -1.12 -3.18
CA VAL A 46 -4.53 -2.17 -2.31
C VAL A 46 -4.70 -1.77 -0.85
N ALA A 47 -5.47 -2.53 -0.08
CA ALA A 47 -5.69 -2.26 1.34
C ALA A 47 -4.64 -2.97 2.20
N VAL A 48 -4.03 -2.21 3.10
CA VAL A 48 -3.00 -2.68 4.03
C VAL A 48 -3.54 -2.55 5.45
N ALA A 49 -3.51 -3.63 6.23
CA ALA A 49 -3.88 -3.60 7.63
C ALA A 49 -2.98 -2.64 8.41
N THR A 50 -3.57 -1.90 9.34
CA THR A 50 -2.88 -1.02 10.28
C THR A 50 -3.31 -1.37 11.70
N GLY A 51 -2.74 -0.72 12.73
CA GLY A 51 -3.05 -1.03 14.12
C GLY A 51 -4.52 -0.82 14.54
N SER A 52 -5.29 0.02 13.83
CA SER A 52 -6.66 0.37 14.19
C SER A 52 -7.64 0.43 13.01
N GLY A 53 -7.27 -0.12 11.86
CA GLY A 53 -8.06 -0.07 10.64
C GLY A 53 -7.25 -0.53 9.44
N ARG A 54 -7.53 0.00 8.25
CA ARG A 54 -6.74 -0.24 7.04
C ARG A 54 -6.42 1.04 6.28
N LEU A 55 -5.34 0.99 5.51
CA LEU A 55 -4.91 2.07 4.64
C LEU A 55 -4.97 1.57 3.20
N TRP A 56 -5.72 2.28 2.36
CA TRP A 56 -5.78 1.99 0.93
C TRP A 56 -4.67 2.73 0.21
N LEU A 57 -3.91 1.99 -0.59
CA LEU A 57 -2.95 2.53 -1.54
C LEU A 57 -3.67 2.71 -2.87
N ASP A 58 -3.80 3.96 -3.32
CA ASP A 58 -4.41 4.29 -4.61
C ASP A 58 -3.35 4.28 -5.71
N GLN A 59 -2.19 4.90 -5.42
CA GLN A 59 -1.07 5.02 -6.36
C GLN A 59 0.25 4.78 -5.66
N ALA A 60 1.09 3.95 -6.30
CA ALA A 60 2.41 3.63 -5.82
C ALA A 60 3.40 3.46 -6.99
N GLN A 61 4.69 3.41 -6.66
CA GLN A 61 5.78 3.36 -7.62
C GLN A 61 6.86 2.39 -7.13
N LEU A 62 7.17 1.42 -7.99
CA LEU A 62 8.34 0.53 -7.83
C LEU A 62 9.64 1.25 -8.22
N PRO A 63 10.80 0.78 -7.73
CA PRO A 63 12.09 1.34 -8.13
C PRO A 63 12.27 1.30 -9.65
N GLY A 64 12.72 2.40 -10.25
CA GLY A 64 12.94 2.52 -11.69
C GLY A 64 11.66 2.60 -12.55
N GLY A 65 10.47 2.47 -11.95
CA GLY A 65 9.19 2.58 -12.63
C GLY A 65 8.59 4.00 -12.56
N ARG A 66 7.51 4.23 -13.32
CA ARG A 66 6.64 5.39 -13.13
C ARG A 66 5.62 5.14 -12.00
N PRO A 67 4.98 6.17 -11.42
CA PRO A 67 3.82 5.98 -10.55
C PRO A 67 2.63 5.38 -11.33
N LEU A 68 1.99 4.35 -10.77
CA LEU A 68 0.80 3.71 -11.33
C LEU A 68 -0.24 3.43 -10.23
N PRO A 69 -1.51 3.14 -10.61
CA PRO A 69 -2.51 2.63 -9.68
C PRO A 69 -2.00 1.39 -8.95
N ALA A 70 -2.22 1.30 -7.63
CA ALA A 70 -1.71 0.18 -6.84
C ALA A 70 -2.30 -1.18 -7.29
N ILE A 71 -3.52 -1.18 -7.82
CA ILE A 71 -4.12 -2.38 -8.42
C ILE A 71 -3.36 -2.88 -9.64
N GLU A 72 -2.74 -1.99 -10.44
CA GLU A 72 -1.91 -2.42 -11.56
C GLU A 72 -0.64 -3.14 -11.07
N LEU A 73 -0.07 -2.67 -9.94
CA LEU A 73 1.03 -3.38 -9.28
C LEU A 73 0.57 -4.77 -8.81
N ALA A 74 -0.63 -4.86 -8.21
CA ALA A 74 -1.21 -6.12 -7.75
C ALA A 74 -1.56 -7.10 -8.88
N ARG A 75 -1.83 -6.60 -10.09
CA ARG A 75 -2.04 -7.43 -11.28
C ARG A 75 -0.74 -7.97 -11.85
N GLY A 76 0.32 -7.16 -11.86
CA GLY A 76 1.64 -7.61 -12.30
C GLY A 76 2.33 -8.54 -11.29
N ARG A 77 1.96 -8.44 -10.02
CA ARG A 77 2.50 -9.24 -8.92
C ARG A 77 1.45 -9.43 -7.84
N PRO A 78 1.05 -10.66 -7.47
CA PRO A 78 0.10 -10.87 -6.39
C PRO A 78 0.60 -10.24 -5.09
N LEU A 79 -0.13 -9.26 -4.56
CA LEU A 79 0.25 -8.56 -3.33
C LEU A 79 -0.50 -9.06 -2.09
N LEU A 80 -1.57 -9.83 -2.26
CA LEU A 80 -2.42 -10.29 -1.16
C LEU A 80 -1.62 -11.16 -0.18
N GLY A 81 -1.69 -10.84 1.12
CA GLY A 81 -0.97 -11.52 2.18
C GLY A 81 0.50 -11.10 2.34
N ILE A 82 1.03 -10.26 1.44
CA ILE A 82 2.41 -9.76 1.57
C ILE A 82 2.50 -8.74 2.70
N HIS A 83 3.59 -8.80 3.45
CA HIS A 83 3.93 -7.82 4.49
C HIS A 83 4.75 -6.67 3.90
N LEU A 84 4.26 -5.44 4.07
CA LEU A 84 4.97 -4.23 3.68
C LEU A 84 5.82 -3.72 4.85
N GLY A 85 7.07 -3.34 4.56
CA GLY A 85 7.98 -2.72 5.54
C GLY A 85 8.98 -3.67 6.22
N CYS A 86 8.94 -4.97 5.92
CA CYS A 86 9.98 -5.92 6.32
C CYS A 86 11.17 -5.89 5.34
#